data_AF-A0A970KA13-F1
#
_entry.id   AF-A0A970KA13-F1
#
_cell.length_a   1.000
_cell.length_b   1.000
_cell.length_c   1.000
_cell.angle_alpha   90.00
_cell.angle_beta   90.00
_cell.angle_gamma   90.00
#
_symmetry.space_group_name_H-M   'P 1'
#
loop_
_entity.id
_entity.type
_entity.pdbx_description
1 polymer ?
#
loop_
_entity_poly.entity_id
_entity_poly.type
_entity_poly.pdbx_seq_one_letter_code
_entity_poly.pdbx_strand_id
1 'polypeptide(L)'
;MDYQSTVVSPTGVTKIGKTVSAELPQVKDQSFNMRDRLNDMLATEKYNLVNYQIAINELINPQLRQVVDKNCTRLQGLHDQFFAELFNLGEYQADIALYPEIADAIQVFTNYKAQLPYQ
;
A
#
# COMPACT_ATOMS: atom_id res chain seq x y z
N MET A 1 -0.36 -9.43 -7.58
CA MET A 1 -1.23 -9.84 -6.45
C MET A 1 -2.52 -10.42 -7.02
N ASP A 2 -3.05 -11.45 -6.39
CA ASP A 2 -4.34 -12.03 -6.79
C ASP A 2 -5.48 -11.33 -6.03
N TYR A 3 -6.09 -10.35 -6.67
CA TYR A 3 -7.17 -9.54 -6.07
C TYR A 3 -8.52 -10.26 -6.06
N GLN A 4 -8.62 -11.47 -6.63
CA GLN A 4 -9.84 -12.28 -6.58
C GLN A 4 -9.83 -13.25 -5.38
N SER A 5 -8.67 -13.44 -4.75
CA SER A 5 -8.55 -14.21 -3.52
C SER A 5 -9.27 -13.51 -2.37
N THR A 6 -10.12 -14.25 -1.66
CA THR A 6 -10.85 -13.75 -0.50
C THR A 6 -10.64 -14.65 0.72
N VAL A 7 -10.75 -14.04 1.91
CA VAL A 7 -10.63 -14.69 3.21
C VAL A 7 -11.70 -14.14 4.14
N VAL A 8 -12.30 -15.01 4.95
CA VAL A 8 -13.31 -14.63 5.94
C VAL A 8 -12.59 -14.41 7.28
N SER A 9 -12.74 -13.21 7.86
CA SER A 9 -12.17 -12.90 9.16
C SER A 9 -12.84 -13.71 10.28
N PRO A 10 -12.24 -13.79 11.49
CA PRO A 10 -12.91 -14.39 12.66
C PRO A 10 -14.26 -13.75 13.01
N THR A 11 -14.47 -12.51 12.58
CA THR A 11 -15.73 -11.76 12.77
C THR A 11 -16.76 -12.01 11.64
N GLY A 12 -16.46 -12.87 10.68
CA GLY A 12 -17.36 -13.23 9.57
C GLY A 12 -17.33 -12.27 8.38
N VAL A 13 -16.41 -11.32 8.34
CA VAL A 13 -16.30 -10.34 7.25
C VAL A 13 -15.42 -10.91 6.13
N THR A 14 -15.94 -10.93 4.90
CA THR A 14 -15.17 -11.30 3.71
C THR A 14 -14.26 -10.15 3.28
N LYS A 15 -12.96 -10.43 3.16
CA LYS A 15 -11.93 -9.48 2.73
C LYS A 15 -11.20 -10.02 1.52
N ILE A 16 -10.67 -9.13 0.67
CA ILE A 16 -9.67 -9.49 -0.33
C ILE A 16 -8.37 -9.80 0.41
N GLY A 17 -7.79 -10.97 0.17
CA GLY A 17 -6.60 -11.41 0.90
C GLY A 17 -6.41 -12.91 0.88
N LYS A 18 -5.41 -13.36 1.64
CA LYS A 18 -5.09 -14.78 1.82
C LYS A 18 -5.07 -15.13 3.30
N THR A 19 -5.21 -16.42 3.59
CA THR A 19 -4.94 -16.94 4.94
C THR A 19 -3.47 -16.74 5.27
N VAL A 20 -3.17 -16.46 6.54
CA VAL A 20 -1.79 -16.26 7.00
C VAL A 20 -0.95 -17.51 6.69
N SER A 21 0.18 -17.32 6.03
CA SER A 21 1.09 -18.41 5.64
C SER A 21 1.66 -19.13 6.86
N ALA A 22 1.86 -20.44 6.75
CA ALA A 22 2.56 -21.25 7.76
C ALA A 22 4.05 -20.90 7.89
N GLU A 23 4.61 -20.17 6.91
CA GLU A 23 5.98 -19.66 6.94
C GLU A 23 6.17 -18.54 7.97
N LEU A 24 5.07 -17.91 8.42
CA LEU A 24 5.09 -16.91 9.47
C LEU A 24 4.79 -17.55 10.83
N PRO A 25 5.42 -17.05 11.92
CA PRO A 25 5.05 -17.46 13.27
C PRO A 25 3.56 -17.21 13.51
N GLN A 26 2.86 -18.25 13.96
CA GLN A 26 1.43 -18.19 14.31
C GLN A 26 1.18 -17.20 15.46
N VAL A 27 2.13 -17.08 16.38
CA VAL A 27 2.14 -16.10 17.46
C VAL A 27 3.37 -15.23 17.30
N LYS A 28 3.18 -13.90 17.28
CA LYS A 28 4.31 -12.96 17.26
C LYS A 28 5.09 -13.08 18.56
N ASP A 29 6.37 -13.35 18.45
CA ASP A 29 7.31 -13.35 19.57
C ASP A 29 8.21 -12.11 19.52
N GLN A 30 9.22 -12.05 20.38
CA GLN A 30 10.21 -10.97 20.41
C GLN A 30 11.26 -11.07 19.30
N SER A 31 11.22 -12.13 18.48
CA SER A 31 12.20 -12.33 17.41
C SER A 31 11.86 -11.46 16.20
N PHE A 32 12.90 -10.97 15.54
CA PHE A 32 12.76 -10.28 14.26
C PHE A 32 12.55 -11.31 13.15
N ASN A 33 11.30 -11.50 12.74
CA ASN A 33 10.92 -12.55 11.78
C ASN A 33 10.78 -11.99 10.35
N MET A 34 10.34 -12.84 9.41
CA MET A 34 10.19 -12.47 8.00
C MET A 34 9.16 -11.35 7.79
N ARG A 35 8.04 -11.40 8.50
CA ARG A 35 7.01 -10.35 8.47
C ARG A 35 7.60 -9.01 8.89
N ASP A 36 8.38 -8.98 9.97
CA ASP A 36 8.99 -7.73 10.43
C ASP A 36 10.02 -7.19 9.41
N ARG A 37 10.85 -8.06 8.81
CA ARG A 37 11.79 -7.70 7.73
C ARG A 37 11.09 -7.08 6.51
N LEU A 38 10.04 -7.73 6.03
CA LEU A 38 9.30 -7.25 4.86
C LEU A 38 8.59 -5.93 5.13
N ASN A 39 8.02 -5.75 6.33
CA ASN A 39 7.40 -4.49 6.73
C ASN A 39 8.42 -3.36 6.86
N ASP A 40 9.61 -3.63 7.40
CA ASP A 40 10.69 -2.64 7.54
C ASP A 40 11.22 -2.19 6.16
N MET A 41 11.44 -3.14 5.25
CA MET A 41 11.79 -2.83 3.87
C MET A 41 10.69 -2.03 3.18
N LEU A 42 9.42 -2.44 3.28
CA LEU A 42 8.31 -1.70 2.71
C LEU A 42 8.20 -0.27 3.25
N ALA A 43 8.44 -0.07 4.55
CA ALA A 43 8.47 1.26 5.17
C ALA A 43 9.62 2.12 4.62
N THR A 44 10.80 1.53 4.44
CA THR A 44 11.96 2.17 3.84
C THR A 44 11.69 2.60 2.40
N GLU A 45 11.09 1.71 1.59
CA GLU A 45 10.71 2.03 0.21
C GLU A 45 9.71 3.20 0.15
N LYS A 46 8.70 3.24 1.02
CA LYS A 46 7.74 4.36 1.12
C LYS A 46 8.44 5.68 1.44
N TYR A 47 9.33 5.66 2.43
CA TYR A 47 10.10 6.84 2.81
C TYR A 47 10.97 7.34 1.65
N ASN A 48 11.66 6.43 0.97
CA ASN A 48 12.47 6.76 -0.18
C ASN A 48 11.63 7.31 -1.34
N LEU A 49 10.48 6.73 -1.65
CA LEU A 49 9.59 7.23 -2.71
C LEU A 49 9.19 8.70 -2.48
N VAL A 50 8.87 9.07 -1.24
CA VAL A 50 8.59 10.47 -0.88
C VAL A 50 9.81 11.36 -1.13
N ASN A 51 10.99 10.94 -0.69
CA ASN A 51 12.22 11.72 -0.88
C ASN A 51 12.61 11.86 -2.36
N TYR A 52 12.45 10.79 -3.15
CA TYR A 52 12.68 10.83 -4.59
C TYR A 52 11.72 11.80 -5.26
N GLN A 53 10.45 11.83 -4.87
CA GLN A 53 9.48 12.77 -5.41
C GLN A 53 9.85 14.23 -5.12
N ILE A 54 10.30 14.53 -3.90
CA ILE A 54 10.81 15.85 -3.53
C ILE A 54 12.02 16.20 -4.41
N ALA A 55 13.00 15.30 -4.51
CA ALA A 55 14.20 15.52 -5.30
C ALA A 55 13.89 15.75 -6.80
N ILE A 56 12.98 14.99 -7.40
CA ILE A 56 12.57 15.15 -8.80
C ILE A 56 12.01 16.56 -9.04
N ASN A 57 11.22 17.07 -8.11
CA ASN A 57 10.60 18.40 -8.20
C ASN A 57 11.64 19.53 -8.05
N GLU A 58 12.66 19.34 -7.22
CA GLU A 58 13.65 20.38 -6.88
C GLU A 58 14.90 20.37 -7.78
N LEU A 59 15.18 19.27 -8.48
CA LEU A 59 16.36 19.14 -9.33
C LEU A 59 16.30 20.03 -10.56
N ILE A 60 17.27 20.94 -10.70
CA ILE A 60 17.35 21.90 -11.82
C ILE A 60 17.97 21.28 -13.08
N ASN A 61 18.91 20.34 -12.93
CA ASN A 61 19.58 19.69 -14.08
C ASN A 61 18.66 18.62 -14.71
N PRO A 62 18.27 18.74 -15.99
CA PRO A 62 17.33 17.80 -16.63
C PRO A 62 17.85 16.37 -16.76
N GLN A 63 19.16 16.20 -17.01
CA GLN A 63 19.77 14.88 -17.16
C GLN A 63 19.81 14.15 -15.80
N LEU A 64 20.17 14.87 -14.74
CA LEU A 64 20.15 14.33 -13.39
C LEU A 64 18.73 14.00 -12.94
N ARG A 65 17.75 14.89 -13.22
CA ARG A 65 16.33 14.63 -12.96
C ARG A 65 15.87 13.34 -13.63
N GLN A 66 16.25 13.10 -14.89
CA GLN A 66 15.90 11.87 -15.60
C GLN A 66 16.51 10.61 -14.95
N VAL A 67 17.72 10.69 -14.40
CA VAL A 67 18.34 9.56 -13.67
C VAL A 67 17.58 9.28 -12.38
N VAL A 68 17.24 10.33 -11.64
CA VAL A 68 16.49 10.20 -10.38
C VAL A 68 15.09 9.66 -10.62
N ASP A 69 14.40 10.09 -11.68
CA ASP A 69 13.10 9.57 -12.10
C ASP A 69 13.14 8.07 -12.44
N LYS A 70 14.17 7.63 -13.18
CA LYS A 70 14.39 6.20 -13.46
C LYS A 70 14.63 5.38 -12.19
N ASN A 71 15.38 5.93 -11.23
CA ASN A 71 15.62 5.27 -9.96
C ASN A 71 14.34 5.19 -9.11
N CYS A 72 13.55 6.27 -9.06
CA CYS A 72 12.24 6.29 -8.40
C CYS A 72 11.30 5.23 -8.98
N THR A 73 11.25 5.10 -10.31
CA THR A 73 10.44 4.06 -10.98
C THR A 73 10.87 2.65 -10.58
N ARG A 74 12.17 2.38 -10.48
CA ARG A 74 12.68 1.07 -10.02
C ARG A 74 12.33 0.81 -8.56
N LEU A 75 12.44 1.83 -7.73
CA LEU A 75 12.07 1.81 -6.32
C LEU A 75 10.58 1.48 -6.13
N GLN A 76 9.70 2.09 -6.93
CA GLN A 76 8.28 1.76 -6.96
C GLN A 76 8.05 0.28 -7.30
N GLY A 77 8.82 -0.27 -8.23
CA GLY A 77 8.78 -1.70 -8.55
C GLY A 77 9.17 -2.60 -7.37
N LEU A 78 10.16 -2.20 -6.55
CA LEU A 78 10.55 -2.93 -5.34
C LEU A 78 9.47 -2.83 -4.25
N HIS A 79 8.92 -1.63 -4.04
CA HIS A 79 7.79 -1.41 -3.15
C HIS A 79 6.64 -2.38 -3.49
N ASP A 80 6.26 -2.47 -4.76
CA ASP A 80 5.16 -3.31 -5.20
C ASP A 80 5.44 -4.81 -4.99
N GLN A 81 6.70 -5.22 -5.13
CA GLN A 81 7.12 -6.60 -4.83
C GLN A 81 7.01 -6.91 -3.33
N PHE A 82 7.51 -6.05 -2.45
CA PHE A 82 7.38 -6.26 -1.00
C PHE A 82 5.92 -6.26 -0.55
N PHE A 83 5.11 -5.35 -1.09
CA PHE A 83 3.69 -5.29 -0.80
C PHE A 83 2.96 -6.55 -1.30
N ALA A 84 3.28 -7.02 -2.51
CA ALA A 84 2.73 -8.25 -3.05
C ALA A 84 3.13 -9.49 -2.24
N GLU A 85 4.35 -9.53 -1.71
CA GLU A 85 4.82 -10.62 -0.88
C GLU A 85 4.08 -10.66 0.47
N LEU A 86 3.93 -9.51 1.12
CA LEU A 86 3.12 -9.41 2.34
C LEU A 86 1.65 -9.80 2.09
N PHE A 87 1.08 -9.43 0.95
CA PHE A 87 -0.24 -9.92 0.53
C PHE A 87 -0.26 -11.45 0.36
N ASN A 88 0.76 -12.03 -0.28
CA ASN A 88 0.86 -13.47 -0.49
C ASN A 88 0.98 -14.26 0.82
N LEU A 89 1.67 -13.69 1.81
CA LEU A 89 1.81 -14.24 3.16
C LEU A 89 0.55 -14.06 4.02
N GLY A 90 -0.48 -13.39 3.51
CA GLY A 90 -1.75 -13.15 4.22
C GLY A 90 -1.70 -11.99 5.22
N GLU A 91 -0.66 -11.16 5.20
CA GLU A 91 -0.45 -10.04 6.13
C GLU A 91 -1.17 -8.77 5.71
N TYR A 92 -1.46 -8.62 4.41
CA TYR A 92 -2.31 -7.56 3.89
C TYR A 92 -3.63 -8.12 3.40
N GLN A 93 -4.71 -7.53 3.92
CA GLN A 93 -6.08 -7.77 3.50
C GLN A 93 -6.76 -6.42 3.28
N ALA A 94 -7.69 -6.37 2.33
CA ALA A 94 -8.51 -5.19 2.06
C ALA A 94 -9.98 -5.53 2.23
N ASP A 95 -10.73 -4.63 2.85
CA ASP A 95 -12.18 -4.78 2.94
C ASP A 95 -12.82 -4.64 1.56
N ILE A 96 -13.82 -5.47 1.30
CA ILE A 96 -14.64 -5.34 0.09
C ILE A 96 -15.65 -4.24 0.36
N ALA A 97 -15.43 -3.06 -0.21
CA ALA A 97 -16.38 -1.97 -0.11
C ALA A 97 -17.70 -2.34 -0.81
N LEU A 98 -18.81 -2.25 -0.09
CA LEU A 98 -20.14 -2.46 -0.64
C LEU A 98 -20.58 -1.21 -1.43
N TYR A 99 -21.42 -1.41 -2.45
CA TYR A 99 -21.97 -0.30 -3.25
C TYR A 99 -22.58 0.83 -2.41
N PRO A 100 -23.38 0.57 -1.35
CA PRO A 100 -23.90 1.62 -0.48
C PRO A 100 -22.79 2.42 0.23
N GLU A 101 -21.73 1.77 0.68
CA GLU A 101 -20.59 2.44 1.35
C GLU A 101 -19.85 3.37 0.38
N ILE A 102 -19.69 2.92 -0.87
CA ILE A 102 -19.12 3.74 -1.95
C ILE A 102 -20.02 4.95 -2.24
N ALA A 103 -21.35 4.74 -2.31
CA ALA A 103 -22.31 5.80 -2.56
C ALA A 103 -22.32 6.86 -1.42
N ASP A 104 -22.27 6.42 -0.16
CA ASP A 104 -22.19 7.30 1.00
C ASP A 104 -20.92 8.15 0.97
N ALA A 105 -19.76 7.54 0.67
CA ALA A 105 -18.50 8.27 0.52
C ALA A 105 -18.60 9.33 -0.60
N ILE A 106 -19.14 8.97 -1.76
CA ILE A 106 -19.36 9.92 -2.87
C ILE A 106 -20.25 11.08 -2.42
N GLN A 107 -21.32 10.82 -1.69
CA GLN A 107 -22.23 11.87 -1.20
C GLN A 107 -21.51 12.84 -0.25
N VAL A 108 -20.74 12.33 0.71
CA VAL A 108 -19.95 13.14 1.65
C VAL A 108 -19.00 14.06 0.88
N PHE A 109 -18.20 13.52 -0.03
CA PHE A 109 -17.23 14.32 -0.81
C PHE A 109 -17.90 15.27 -1.80
N THR A 110 -19.07 14.91 -2.34
CA THR A 110 -19.87 15.80 -3.20
C THR A 110 -20.37 17.00 -2.39
N ASN A 111 -20.83 16.79 -1.17
CA ASN A 111 -21.27 17.87 -0.28
C ASN A 111 -20.11 18.82 0.08
N TYR A 112 -18.87 18.32 0.20
CA TYR A 112 -17.71 19.18 0.41
C TYR A 112 -17.43 20.13 -0.76
N LYS A 113 -17.86 19.81 -1.99
CA LYS A 113 -17.71 20.75 -3.12
C LYS A 113 -18.44 22.07 -2.88
N ALA A 114 -19.53 22.07 -2.11
CA ALA A 114 -20.25 23.29 -1.74
C ALA A 114 -19.44 24.21 -0.81
N GLN A 115 -18.39 23.68 -0.16
CA GLN A 115 -17.48 24.45 0.69
C GLN A 115 -16.31 25.06 -0.10
N LEU A 116 -16.17 24.75 -1.39
CA LEU A 116 -15.11 25.32 -2.21
C LEU A 116 -15.38 26.82 -2.45
N PRO A 117 -14.36 27.68 -2.28
CA PRO A 117 -14.53 29.14 -2.32
C PRO A 117 -14.88 29.68 -3.72
N TYR A 118 -14.75 28.87 -4.77
CA TYR A 118 -15.11 29.22 -6.14
C TYR A 118 -15.96 28.10 -6.73
N GLN A 119 -17.09 28.47 -7.33
CA GLN A 119 -17.95 27.61 -8.16
C GLN A 119 -17.74 27.92 -9.64
#